data_AF-A0A352PIT8-F1
#
_entry.id   AF-A0A352PIT8-F1
#
_cell.length_a   1.000
_cell.length_b   1.000
_cell.length_c   1.000
_cell.angle_alpha   90.00
_cell.angle_beta   90.00
_cell.angle_gamma   90.00
#
_symmetry.space_group_name_H-M   'P 1'
#
loop_
_entity.id
_entity.type
_entity.pdbx_description
1 polymer ?
#
loop_
_entity_poly.entity_id
_entity_poly.type
_entity_poly.pdbx_seq_one_letter_code
_entity_poly.pdbx_strand_id
1 'polypeptide(L)'
;MKKKIAIIIIVFVAVSAGFVLATSDSGKKSVSAVSDALTDRMEQMINGGSKFDIASKDEVNVLLIGLDSRAGWKKAHCDANHMFTLNIKNKTLTITSVPRGTYVFIPGGPYEATEYYLANSCELVGVEYGAAQVEKIVGKQADFRVYAGFSQTMGVLRALGMPAPEAMQWLRYRHGYAIGEPQRSANQAVFMKDMVVKYLPKFESEFSIPFQFALFSIVDTDMDFATARALLAFAYSADFDKHPEKIFIAMKPEYETAEFHFDPEKTALELERARGYLQPLLPSDDLSGKSLEEIQSQLADYLRSALNSNDPIDDIMRKKIWLQVENSAVREELHFAFIERWANENPSDAEDLIVKYIMEMQVAGEQDYEKKGRELLEKIMLR
;
A
#
# COMPACT_ATOMS: atom_id res chain seq x y z
N MET A 1 28.07 14.80 -8.19
CA MET A 1 26.73 14.24 -7.90
C MET A 1 25.65 14.79 -8.82
N LYS A 2 25.30 16.09 -8.78
CA LYS A 2 24.25 16.69 -9.66
C LYS A 2 24.36 16.35 -11.16
N LYS A 3 25.57 16.37 -11.73
CA LYS A 3 25.81 16.02 -13.15
C LYS A 3 25.61 14.53 -13.49
N LYS A 4 25.80 13.61 -12.53
CA LYS A 4 25.58 12.16 -12.75
C LYS A 4 24.09 11.81 -12.66
N ILE A 5 23.37 12.48 -11.75
CA ILE A 5 21.91 12.34 -11.57
C ILE A 5 21.15 12.83 -12.82
N ALA A 6 21.50 14.00 -13.37
CA ALA A 6 20.88 14.51 -14.60
C ALA A 6 21.10 13.60 -15.83
N ILE A 7 22.28 12.98 -15.96
CA ILE A 7 22.60 12.09 -17.09
C ILE A 7 21.80 10.77 -17.01
N ILE A 8 21.50 10.27 -15.80
CA ILE A 8 20.73 9.03 -15.62
C ILE A 8 19.23 9.25 -15.86
N ILE A 9 18.69 10.41 -15.44
CA ILE A 9 17.30 10.83 -15.75
C ILE A 9 17.12 10.94 -17.26
N ILE A 10 18.08 11.56 -17.97
CA ILE A 10 18.07 11.66 -19.43
C ILE A 10 18.11 10.28 -20.09
N VAL A 11 18.84 9.30 -19.57
CA VAL A 11 18.89 7.96 -20.18
C VAL A 11 17.60 7.16 -19.93
N PHE A 12 17.00 7.25 -18.74
CA PHE A 12 15.74 6.54 -18.44
C PHE A 12 14.55 7.15 -19.21
N VAL A 13 14.53 8.48 -19.37
CA VAL A 13 13.53 9.22 -20.16
C VAL A 13 13.81 9.11 -21.67
N ALA A 14 15.07 9.08 -22.13
CA ALA A 14 15.40 9.01 -23.56
C ALA A 14 15.24 7.59 -24.14
N VAL A 15 15.49 6.53 -23.35
CA VAL A 15 15.22 5.15 -23.80
C VAL A 15 13.72 4.89 -23.95
N SER A 16 12.87 5.58 -23.18
CA SER A 16 11.40 5.55 -23.32
C SER A 16 10.85 6.55 -24.35
N ALA A 17 11.50 7.71 -24.55
CA ALA A 17 11.11 8.70 -25.57
C ALA A 17 11.47 8.30 -27.01
N GLY A 18 12.43 7.37 -27.20
CA GLY A 18 12.89 6.92 -28.52
C GLY A 18 11.85 6.18 -29.37
N PHE A 19 10.64 5.90 -28.86
CA PHE A 19 9.61 5.13 -29.55
C PHE A 19 8.42 5.96 -30.08
N VAL A 20 8.38 7.27 -29.85
CA VAL A 20 7.29 8.14 -30.35
C VAL A 20 7.72 8.86 -31.62
N LEU A 21 7.41 8.27 -32.77
CA LEU A 21 7.51 8.93 -34.07
C LEU A 21 6.40 9.98 -34.21
N ALA A 22 6.70 11.25 -33.90
CA ALA A 22 5.83 12.39 -34.20
C ALA A 22 6.31 13.15 -35.45
N THR A 23 5.55 13.08 -36.54
CA THR A 23 5.85 13.72 -37.84
C THR A 23 5.20 15.10 -38.03
N SER A 24 4.82 15.81 -36.96
CA SER A 24 4.33 17.21 -37.03
C SER A 24 4.93 18.11 -35.95
N ASP A 25 5.05 19.42 -36.24
CA ASP A 25 5.62 20.44 -35.34
C ASP A 25 4.77 20.69 -34.07
N SER A 26 3.46 20.46 -34.14
CA SER A 26 2.58 20.48 -32.96
C SER A 26 2.79 19.26 -32.07
N GLY A 27 2.97 18.07 -32.67
CA GLY A 27 3.30 16.85 -31.94
C GLY A 27 4.68 16.88 -31.26
N LYS A 28 5.65 17.64 -31.79
CA LYS A 28 6.95 17.84 -31.12
C LYS A 28 6.86 18.70 -29.86
N LYS A 29 5.97 19.71 -29.85
CA LYS A 29 5.78 20.59 -28.67
C LYS A 29 5.06 19.89 -27.52
N SER A 30 4.05 19.07 -27.84
CA SER A 30 3.31 18.31 -26.83
C SER A 30 4.13 17.17 -26.23
N VAL A 31 4.90 16.43 -27.04
CA VAL A 31 5.85 15.42 -26.55
C VAL A 31 6.90 16.04 -25.64
N SER A 32 7.40 17.24 -25.96
CA SER A 32 8.30 17.99 -25.07
C SER A 32 7.61 18.29 -23.74
N ALA A 33 6.39 18.85 -23.75
CA ALA A 33 5.67 19.22 -22.52
C ALA A 33 5.39 18.02 -21.60
N VAL A 34 5.00 16.86 -22.17
CA VAL A 34 4.81 15.62 -21.41
C VAL A 34 6.14 15.13 -20.81
N SER A 35 7.22 15.17 -21.60
CA SER A 35 8.56 14.80 -21.12
C SER A 35 9.05 15.74 -20.02
N ASP A 36 8.79 17.03 -20.15
CA ASP A 36 9.17 18.06 -19.19
C ASP A 36 8.39 17.87 -17.88
N ALA A 37 7.07 17.65 -17.93
CA ALA A 37 6.25 17.38 -16.74
C ALA A 37 6.72 16.14 -15.96
N LEU A 38 7.05 15.05 -16.67
CA LEU A 38 7.60 13.84 -16.06
C LEU A 38 8.98 14.10 -15.44
N THR A 39 9.85 14.82 -16.16
CA THR A 39 11.20 15.14 -15.69
C THR A 39 11.16 16.04 -14.46
N ASP A 40 10.36 17.10 -14.49
CA ASP A 40 10.16 18.02 -13.37
C ASP A 40 9.62 17.29 -12.16
N ARG A 41 8.65 16.37 -12.34
CA ARG A 41 8.15 15.55 -11.24
C ARG A 41 9.26 14.68 -10.66
N MET A 42 9.99 13.96 -11.51
CA MET A 42 11.14 13.13 -11.10
C MET A 42 12.19 13.95 -10.35
N GLU A 43 12.52 15.14 -10.82
CA GLU A 43 13.45 16.03 -10.14
C GLU A 43 12.91 16.50 -8.79
N GLN A 44 11.64 16.87 -8.68
CA GLN A 44 11.00 17.20 -7.40
C GLN A 44 11.02 16.03 -6.42
N MET A 45 10.81 14.80 -6.89
CA MET A 45 10.86 13.60 -6.04
C MET A 45 12.28 13.25 -5.59
N ILE A 46 13.28 13.45 -6.45
CA ILE A 46 14.68 13.12 -6.15
C ILE A 46 15.32 14.19 -5.29
N ASN A 47 15.07 15.46 -5.59
CA ASN A 47 15.74 16.62 -5.00
C ASN A 47 14.88 17.35 -3.96
N GLY A 48 13.61 16.99 -3.81
CA GLY A 48 12.76 17.48 -2.74
C GLY A 48 13.37 17.08 -1.40
N GLY A 49 13.79 18.08 -0.62
CA GLY A 49 14.24 17.85 0.75
C GLY A 49 13.08 17.41 1.63
N SER A 50 13.36 16.54 2.61
CA SER A 50 12.39 16.22 3.66
C SER A 50 12.00 17.49 4.41
N LYS A 51 10.71 17.74 4.58
CA LYS A 51 10.22 18.82 5.46
C LYS A 51 10.37 18.47 6.95
N PHE A 52 10.57 17.18 7.24
CA PHE A 52 10.73 16.65 8.58
C PHE A 52 12.21 16.30 8.83
N ASP A 53 12.81 16.94 9.84
CA ASP A 53 14.20 16.66 10.23
C ASP A 53 14.28 15.46 11.18
N ILE A 54 14.43 14.27 10.60
CA ILE A 54 14.59 13.00 11.32
C ILE A 54 15.81 13.03 12.27
N ALA A 55 16.91 13.67 11.85
CA ALA A 55 18.16 13.63 12.61
C ALA A 55 18.07 14.43 13.92
N SER A 56 17.12 15.36 14.03
CA SER A 56 16.85 16.14 15.24
C SER A 56 16.01 15.41 16.29
N LYS A 57 15.46 14.24 15.98
CA LYS A 57 14.51 13.50 16.83
C LYS A 57 15.22 12.39 17.61
N ASP A 58 14.77 12.15 18.84
CA ASP A 58 15.17 10.96 19.60
C ASP A 58 14.47 9.71 19.07
N GLU A 59 13.18 9.83 18.77
CA GLU A 59 12.34 8.79 18.18
C GLU A 59 11.47 9.37 17.06
N VAL A 60 11.19 8.55 16.05
CA VAL A 60 10.16 8.82 15.04
C VAL A 60 9.12 7.70 15.08
N ASN A 61 7.85 8.06 15.12
CA ASN A 61 6.72 7.14 15.27
C ASN A 61 5.86 7.13 14.01
N VAL A 62 5.75 5.98 13.36
CA VAL A 62 4.90 5.78 12.18
C VAL A 62 3.80 4.79 12.52
N LEU A 63 2.54 5.24 12.45
CA LEU A 63 1.38 4.40 12.70
C LEU A 63 0.87 3.80 11.39
N LEU A 64 0.91 2.47 11.28
CA LEU A 64 0.32 1.73 10.18
C LEU A 64 -1.04 1.16 10.59
N ILE A 65 -2.07 1.45 9.79
CA ILE A 65 -3.43 0.94 9.96
C ILE A 65 -3.88 0.23 8.69
N GLY A 66 -4.18 -1.07 8.83
CA GLY A 66 -4.82 -1.89 7.83
C GLY A 66 -6.33 -1.74 7.87
N LEU A 67 -6.92 -1.27 6.78
CA LEU A 67 -8.36 -1.02 6.67
C LEU A 67 -9.08 -2.18 5.99
N ASP A 68 -10.09 -2.76 6.65
CA ASP A 68 -11.06 -3.64 5.97
C ASP A 68 -12.22 -2.78 5.46
N SER A 69 -12.14 -2.38 4.19
CA SER A 69 -13.21 -1.70 3.47
C SER A 69 -13.52 -2.48 2.19
N ARG A 70 -14.59 -3.26 2.20
CA ARG A 70 -15.03 -4.02 1.03
C ARG A 70 -15.55 -3.08 -0.07
N ALA A 71 -15.59 -3.57 -1.31
CA ALA A 71 -16.19 -2.84 -2.42
C ALA A 71 -17.66 -2.49 -2.09
N GLY A 72 -18.04 -1.22 -2.22
CA GLY A 72 -19.38 -0.72 -1.90
C GLY A 72 -19.62 -0.33 -0.42
N TRP A 73 -18.66 -0.55 0.48
CA TRP A 73 -18.79 -0.18 1.90
C TRP A 73 -18.15 1.18 2.18
N LYS A 74 -18.92 2.13 2.74
CA LYS A 74 -18.41 3.48 3.08
C LYS A 74 -17.64 3.54 4.40
N LYS A 75 -17.79 2.52 5.25
CA LYS A 75 -17.17 2.44 6.57
C LYS A 75 -16.10 1.34 6.56
N ALA A 76 -15.02 1.55 7.31
CA ALA A 76 -13.87 0.65 7.33
C ALA A 76 -13.55 0.21 8.76
N HIS A 77 -13.21 -1.06 8.96
CA HIS A 77 -12.63 -1.53 10.22
C HIS A 77 -11.12 -1.32 10.24
N CYS A 78 -10.57 -1.03 11.42
CA CYS A 78 -9.13 -1.01 11.66
C CYS A 78 -8.64 -2.39 12.13
N ASP A 79 -8.29 -3.23 11.15
CA ASP A 79 -8.09 -4.66 11.33
C ASP A 79 -6.64 -5.06 11.64
N ALA A 80 -5.68 -4.24 11.23
CA ALA A 80 -4.26 -4.38 11.55
C ALA A 80 -3.75 -3.04 12.08
N ASN A 81 -3.15 -3.01 13.26
CA ASN A 81 -2.76 -1.76 13.90
C ASN A 81 -1.35 -1.91 14.47
N HIS A 82 -0.39 -1.15 13.94
CA HIS A 82 1.02 -1.32 14.25
C HIS A 82 1.74 0.03 14.33
N MET A 83 2.34 0.32 15.49
CA MET A 83 3.19 1.49 15.67
C MET A 83 4.66 1.09 15.46
N PHE A 84 5.31 1.73 14.48
CA PHE A 84 6.74 1.63 14.24
C PHE A 84 7.44 2.78 14.97
N THR A 85 8.14 2.50 16.07
CA THR A 85 9.03 3.46 16.73
C THR A 85 10.46 3.22 16.26
N LEU A 86 11.02 4.18 15.53
CA LEU A 86 12.43 4.22 15.16
C LEU A 86 13.18 5.04 16.21
N ASN A 87 14.07 4.41 16.98
CA ASN A 87 14.96 5.10 17.89
C ASN A 87 16.21 5.55 17.13
N ILE A 88 16.34 6.86 16.90
CA ILE A 88 17.34 7.42 15.99
C ILE A 88 18.74 7.26 16.57
N LYS A 89 18.88 7.48 17.88
CA LYS A 89 20.16 7.38 18.58
C LYS A 89 20.67 5.95 18.68
N ASN A 90 19.80 5.02 19.07
CA ASN A 90 20.17 3.62 19.29
C ASN A 90 20.12 2.78 18.02
N LYS A 91 19.60 3.34 16.91
CA LYS A 91 19.42 2.66 15.63
C LYS A 91 18.62 1.37 15.76
N THR A 92 17.50 1.45 16.48
CA THR A 92 16.60 0.31 16.70
C THR A 92 15.20 0.61 16.20
N LEU A 93 14.46 -0.43 15.86
CA LEU A 93 13.06 -0.37 15.47
C LEU A 93 12.22 -1.20 16.44
N THR A 94 11.12 -0.65 16.93
CA THR A 94 10.11 -1.41 17.67
C THR A 94 8.78 -1.37 16.92
N ILE A 95 8.24 -2.54 16.58
CA ILE A 95 6.91 -2.72 15.99
C ILE A 95 5.96 -3.11 17.13
N THR A 96 5.13 -2.18 17.57
CA THR A 96 4.12 -2.42 18.62
C THR A 96 2.76 -2.66 18.00
N SER A 97 2.27 -3.90 18.10
CA SER A 97 0.97 -4.29 17.58
C SER A 97 -0.16 -4.05 18.58
N VAL A 98 -1.32 -3.66 18.08
CA VAL A 98 -2.57 -3.57 18.86
C VAL A 98 -3.63 -4.43 18.19
N PRO A 99 -4.00 -5.59 18.78
CA PRO A 99 -5.04 -6.45 18.22
C PRO A 99 -6.35 -5.70 17.98
N ARG A 100 -7.03 -5.97 16.86
CA ARG A 100 -8.30 -5.29 16.53
C ARG A 100 -9.41 -5.46 17.58
N GLY A 101 -9.31 -6.52 18.38
CA GLY A 101 -10.24 -6.86 19.46
C GLY A 101 -9.97 -6.13 20.78
N THR A 102 -8.93 -5.28 20.86
CA THR A 102 -8.63 -4.52 22.07
C THR A 102 -9.77 -3.59 22.43
N TYR A 103 -10.15 -3.59 23.70
CA TYR A 103 -11.24 -2.74 24.19
C TYR A 103 -10.92 -1.26 23.99
N VAL A 104 -11.87 -0.53 23.42
CA VAL A 104 -11.83 0.93 23.33
C VAL A 104 -13.20 1.51 23.63
N PHE A 105 -13.23 2.68 24.27
CA PHE A 105 -14.46 3.43 24.39
C PHE A 105 -14.88 3.96 23.02
N ILE A 106 -16.17 3.88 22.69
CA ILE A 106 -16.75 4.39 21.43
C ILE A 106 -17.87 5.38 21.82
N PRO A 107 -17.70 6.69 21.54
CA PRO A 107 -18.71 7.70 21.89
C PRO A 107 -19.97 7.58 21.03
N GLY A 108 -21.11 8.01 21.58
CA GLY A 108 -22.28 8.38 20.76
C GLY A 108 -23.30 7.30 20.45
N GLY A 109 -23.26 6.11 21.07
CA GLY A 109 -24.28 5.08 20.84
C GLY A 109 -24.54 4.17 22.04
N PRO A 110 -25.75 3.60 22.16
CA PRO A 110 -26.04 2.49 23.08
C PRO A 110 -25.49 1.19 22.46
N TYR A 111 -24.18 1.10 22.27
CA TYR A 111 -23.55 -0.10 21.73
C TYR A 111 -23.59 -1.21 22.77
N GLU A 112 -23.76 -2.44 22.31
CA GLU A 112 -23.65 -3.62 23.16
C GLU A 112 -22.23 -3.70 23.72
N ALA A 113 -22.08 -4.27 24.93
CA ALA A 113 -20.77 -4.40 25.57
C ALA A 113 -19.73 -5.14 24.69
N THR A 114 -20.21 -6.00 23.79
CA THR A 114 -19.42 -6.78 22.84
C THR A 114 -18.93 -5.99 21.62
N GLU A 115 -19.39 -4.75 21.41
CA GLU A 115 -19.05 -3.93 20.24
C GLU A 115 -17.90 -2.94 20.49
N TYR A 116 -17.46 -2.80 21.75
CA TYR A 116 -16.41 -1.87 22.17
C TYR A 116 -15.01 -2.42 21.89
N TYR A 117 -14.67 -2.63 20.62
CA TYR A 117 -13.34 -3.04 20.20
C TYR A 117 -12.76 -2.10 19.13
N LEU A 118 -11.43 -2.03 19.09
CA LEU A 118 -10.67 -1.09 18.27
C LEU A 118 -11.10 -1.10 16.80
N ALA A 119 -11.31 -2.27 16.20
CA ALA A 119 -11.74 -2.36 14.80
C ALA A 119 -13.04 -1.56 14.52
N ASN A 120 -14.01 -1.62 15.44
CA ASN A 120 -15.30 -0.94 15.31
C ASN A 120 -15.20 0.57 15.48
N SER A 121 -14.20 1.06 16.20
CA SER A 121 -14.04 2.51 16.40
C SER A 121 -13.86 3.26 15.07
N CYS A 122 -13.17 2.64 14.11
CA CYS A 122 -13.00 3.18 12.76
C CYS A 122 -14.30 3.16 11.94
N GLU A 123 -15.12 2.13 12.10
CA GLU A 123 -16.39 2.01 11.40
C GLU A 123 -17.44 2.98 11.96
N LEU A 124 -17.53 3.07 13.29
CA LEU A 124 -18.61 3.75 13.98
C LEU A 124 -18.36 5.26 14.15
N VAL A 125 -17.10 5.66 14.33
CA VAL A 125 -16.73 7.06 14.60
C VAL A 125 -15.87 7.65 13.49
N GLY A 126 -14.92 6.86 12.99
CA GLY A 126 -14.06 7.23 11.89
C GLY A 126 -12.62 6.79 12.10
N VAL A 127 -11.89 6.66 10.99
CA VAL A 127 -10.50 6.15 10.97
C VAL A 127 -9.57 6.96 11.88
N GLU A 128 -9.68 8.29 11.88
CA GLU A 128 -8.87 9.17 12.74
C GLU A 128 -9.12 8.93 14.23
N TYR A 129 -10.36 8.62 14.62
CA TYR A 129 -10.65 8.29 16.02
C TYR A 129 -10.00 6.97 16.42
N GLY A 130 -10.09 5.95 15.57
CA GLY A 130 -9.43 4.67 15.82
C GLY A 130 -7.91 4.79 15.87
N ALA A 131 -7.32 5.59 14.98
CA ALA A 131 -5.89 5.90 15.02
C ALA A 131 -5.48 6.54 16.35
N ALA A 132 -6.25 7.51 16.85
CA ALA A 132 -6.02 8.12 18.15
C ALA A 132 -6.16 7.13 19.32
N GLN A 133 -7.05 6.12 19.22
CA GLN A 133 -7.12 5.06 20.23
C GLN A 133 -5.88 4.16 20.20
N VAL A 134 -5.33 3.84 19.02
CA VAL A 134 -4.05 3.10 18.92
C VAL A 134 -2.93 3.89 19.58
N GLU A 135 -2.78 5.18 19.27
CA GLU A 135 -1.79 6.06 19.89
C GLU A 135 -1.91 6.08 21.42
N LYS A 136 -3.14 6.15 21.93
CA LYS A 136 -3.43 6.11 23.37
C LYS A 136 -3.05 4.77 24.01
N ILE A 137 -3.36 3.64 23.37
CA ILE A 137 -3.03 2.30 23.87
C ILE A 137 -1.50 2.10 23.87
N VAL A 138 -0.85 2.54 22.79
CA VAL A 138 0.62 2.48 22.66
C VAL A 138 1.31 3.43 23.63
N GLY A 139 0.66 4.55 23.96
CA GLY A 139 1.23 5.62 24.78
C GLY A 139 2.20 6.50 24.01
N LYS A 140 2.06 6.55 22.67
CA LYS A 140 2.90 7.34 21.76
C LYS A 140 2.03 7.98 20.68
N GLN A 141 2.29 9.25 20.38
CA GLN A 141 1.69 9.95 19.24
C GLN A 141 2.46 9.60 17.97
N ALA A 142 1.74 9.39 16.86
CA ALA A 142 2.39 9.20 15.57
C ALA A 142 2.89 10.53 15.02
N ASP A 143 4.11 10.54 14.48
CA ASP A 143 4.60 11.62 13.61
C ASP A 143 3.98 11.52 12.22
N PHE A 144 3.69 10.30 11.77
CA PHE A 144 3.06 9.99 10.48
C PHE A 144 2.10 8.82 10.56
N ARG A 145 1.07 8.83 9.71
CA ARG A 145 0.08 7.75 9.59
C ARG A 145 0.09 7.19 8.18
N VAL A 146 0.02 5.86 8.10
CA VAL A 146 -0.07 5.10 6.85
C VAL A 146 -1.31 4.23 6.92
N TYR A 147 -2.18 4.36 5.93
CA TYR A 147 -3.38 3.57 5.76
C TYR A 147 -3.25 2.69 4.53
N ALA A 148 -3.53 1.41 4.69
CA ALA A 148 -3.52 0.45 3.59
C ALA A 148 -4.74 -0.46 3.67
N GLY A 149 -5.55 -0.47 2.62
CA GLY A 149 -6.63 -1.43 2.47
C GLY A 149 -6.14 -2.78 1.93
N PHE A 150 -7.11 -3.67 1.68
CA PHE A 150 -6.84 -4.97 1.06
C PHE A 150 -6.18 -4.83 -0.32
N SER A 151 -6.70 -3.97 -1.20
CA SER A 151 -6.14 -3.79 -2.55
C SER A 151 -4.75 -3.18 -2.52
N GLN A 152 -4.50 -2.17 -1.67
CA GLN A 152 -3.19 -1.56 -1.53
C GLN A 152 -2.15 -2.58 -1.06
N THR A 153 -2.48 -3.38 -0.04
CA THR A 153 -1.58 -4.43 0.46
C THR A 153 -1.28 -5.46 -0.63
N MET A 154 -2.29 -5.91 -1.39
CA MET A 154 -2.09 -6.78 -2.55
C MET A 154 -1.14 -6.16 -3.58
N GLY A 155 -1.30 -4.86 -3.88
CA GLY A 155 -0.42 -4.12 -4.78
C GLY A 155 1.04 -4.12 -4.32
N VAL A 156 1.30 -3.81 -3.04
CA VAL A 156 2.65 -3.84 -2.46
C VAL A 156 3.25 -5.24 -2.54
N LEU A 157 2.49 -6.28 -2.18
CA LEU A 157 2.95 -7.67 -2.25
C LEU A 157 3.34 -8.08 -3.68
N ARG A 158 2.51 -7.75 -4.67
CA ARG A 158 2.82 -8.07 -6.08
C ARG A 158 4.02 -7.29 -6.59
N ALA A 159 4.13 -6.01 -6.28
CA ALA A 159 5.27 -5.19 -6.66
C ALA A 159 6.60 -5.74 -6.10
N LEU A 160 6.56 -6.41 -4.94
CA LEU A 160 7.73 -7.07 -4.33
C LEU A 160 7.98 -8.49 -4.88
N GLY A 161 7.13 -8.99 -5.78
CA GLY A 161 7.20 -10.33 -6.37
C GLY A 161 6.70 -11.44 -5.44
N MET A 162 5.82 -11.11 -4.48
CA MET A 162 5.26 -12.08 -3.54
C MET A 162 3.96 -12.70 -4.06
N PRO A 163 3.63 -13.94 -3.64
CA PRO A 163 2.33 -14.54 -3.90
C PRO A 163 1.26 -13.82 -3.06
N ALA A 164 0.69 -12.76 -3.64
CA ALA A 164 -0.15 -11.81 -2.92
C ALA A 164 -1.42 -12.43 -2.31
N PRO A 165 -2.18 -13.30 -3.02
CA PRO A 165 -3.35 -13.98 -2.43
C PRO A 165 -3.01 -14.80 -1.19
N GLU A 166 -1.95 -15.61 -1.26
CA GLU A 166 -1.49 -16.50 -0.19
C GLU A 166 -0.97 -15.70 1.00
N ALA A 167 -0.16 -14.68 0.75
CA ALA A 167 0.32 -13.76 1.79
C ALA A 167 -0.84 -13.05 2.48
N MET A 168 -1.85 -12.58 1.73
CA MET A 168 -3.03 -11.96 2.32
C MET A 168 -3.88 -12.94 3.13
N GLN A 169 -4.04 -14.18 2.66
CA GLN A 169 -4.76 -15.20 3.43
C GLN A 169 -4.03 -15.53 4.74
N TRP A 170 -2.70 -15.66 4.69
CA TRP A 170 -1.86 -15.89 5.86
C TRP A 170 -1.96 -14.75 6.88
N LEU A 171 -1.86 -13.49 6.43
CA LEU A 171 -1.97 -12.30 7.28
C LEU A 171 -3.35 -12.13 7.93
N ARG A 172 -4.38 -12.78 7.36
CA ARG A 172 -5.77 -12.73 7.84
C ARG A 172 -6.16 -13.93 8.69
N TYR A 173 -5.38 -15.01 8.64
CA TYR A 173 -5.66 -16.25 9.35
C TYR A 173 -5.59 -16.06 10.87
N ARG A 174 -6.59 -16.60 11.59
CA ARG A 174 -6.66 -16.54 13.07
C ARG A 174 -7.28 -17.76 13.74
N HIS A 175 -8.16 -18.47 13.04
CA HIS A 175 -9.02 -19.49 13.67
C HIS A 175 -8.27 -20.76 14.11
N GLY A 176 -7.05 -20.99 13.65
CA GLY A 176 -6.23 -22.12 14.09
C GLY A 176 -5.26 -21.82 15.23
N TYR A 177 -5.17 -20.58 15.71
CA TYR A 177 -4.25 -20.23 16.78
C TYR A 177 -4.91 -20.36 18.15
N ALA A 178 -4.18 -20.87 19.14
CA ALA A 178 -4.67 -21.07 20.50
C ALA A 178 -5.25 -19.80 21.14
N ILE A 179 -4.62 -18.65 20.88
CA ILE A 179 -5.05 -17.33 21.36
C ILE A 179 -5.75 -16.50 20.27
N GLY A 180 -5.99 -17.05 19.09
CA GLY A 180 -6.74 -16.41 18.00
C GLY A 180 -6.15 -15.09 17.49
N GLU A 181 -6.91 -14.00 17.66
CA GLU A 181 -6.63 -12.68 17.10
C GLU A 181 -5.30 -12.04 17.57
N PRO A 182 -4.94 -12.06 18.87
CA PRO A 182 -3.61 -11.68 19.32
C PRO A 182 -2.46 -12.34 18.55
N GLN A 183 -2.54 -13.65 18.27
CA GLN A 183 -1.50 -14.35 17.51
C GLN A 183 -1.44 -13.85 16.05
N ARG A 184 -2.59 -13.60 15.43
CA ARG A 184 -2.64 -12.99 14.09
C ARG A 184 -1.96 -11.62 14.08
N SER A 185 -2.20 -10.79 15.09
CA SER A 185 -1.57 -9.48 15.24
C SER A 185 -0.04 -9.58 15.36
N ALA A 186 0.46 -10.52 16.18
CA ALA A 186 1.91 -10.81 16.25
C ALA A 186 2.48 -11.26 14.90
N ASN A 187 1.80 -12.17 14.20
CA ASN A 187 2.25 -12.66 12.89
C ASN A 187 2.39 -11.55 11.85
N GLN A 188 1.50 -10.55 11.88
CA GLN A 188 1.63 -9.37 11.02
C GLN A 188 2.89 -8.57 11.35
N ALA A 189 3.24 -8.40 12.63
CA ALA A 189 4.50 -7.74 13.02
C ALA A 189 5.74 -8.55 12.62
N VAL A 190 5.71 -9.87 12.80
CA VAL A 190 6.77 -10.78 12.31
C VAL A 190 6.93 -10.64 10.81
N PHE A 191 5.83 -10.68 10.06
CA PHE A 191 5.85 -10.47 8.61
C PHE A 191 6.49 -9.13 8.25
N MET A 192 6.11 -8.02 8.88
CA MET A 192 6.70 -6.71 8.59
C MET A 192 8.18 -6.64 8.94
N LYS A 193 8.61 -7.28 10.04
CA LYS A 193 10.03 -7.44 10.37
C LYS A 193 10.76 -8.21 9.27
N ASP A 194 10.23 -9.34 8.83
CA ASP A 194 10.80 -10.15 7.74
C ASP A 194 10.86 -9.35 6.43
N MET A 195 9.85 -8.52 6.16
CA MET A 195 9.83 -7.63 4.99
C MET A 195 10.97 -6.61 5.04
N VAL A 196 11.20 -5.97 6.19
CA VAL A 196 12.33 -5.06 6.37
C VAL A 196 13.65 -5.81 6.15
N VAL A 197 13.85 -6.94 6.83
CA VAL A 197 15.12 -7.69 6.77
C VAL A 197 15.41 -8.17 5.34
N LYS A 198 14.40 -8.73 4.66
CA LYS A 198 14.58 -9.39 3.36
C LYS A 198 14.62 -8.41 2.18
N TYR A 199 13.83 -7.34 2.22
CA TYR A 199 13.64 -6.46 1.06
C TYR A 199 14.37 -5.13 1.17
N LEU A 200 14.87 -4.73 2.33
CA LEU A 200 15.65 -3.50 2.47
C LEU A 200 16.79 -3.38 1.44
N PRO A 201 17.60 -4.43 1.16
CA PRO A 201 18.65 -4.33 0.13
C PRO A 201 18.15 -4.01 -1.29
N LYS A 202 16.88 -4.31 -1.61
CA LYS A 202 16.32 -4.02 -2.94
C LYS A 202 16.16 -2.52 -3.21
N PHE A 203 16.15 -1.68 -2.18
CA PHE A 203 15.97 -0.23 -2.34
C PHE A 203 17.27 0.60 -2.21
N GLU A 204 18.44 -0.04 -2.05
CA GLU A 204 19.69 0.68 -1.73
C GLU A 204 20.19 1.54 -2.92
N SER A 205 19.87 1.11 -4.14
CA SER A 205 20.31 1.74 -5.37
C SER A 205 19.46 2.97 -5.75
N GLU A 206 20.08 4.03 -6.27
CA GLU A 206 19.37 5.18 -6.86
C GLU A 206 18.45 4.78 -8.02
N PHE A 207 18.75 3.67 -8.72
CA PHE A 207 17.88 3.13 -9.76
C PHE A 207 16.54 2.62 -9.21
N SER A 208 16.43 2.40 -7.90
CA SER A 208 15.18 2.00 -7.25
C SER A 208 14.27 3.16 -6.90
N ILE A 209 14.67 4.43 -7.07
CA ILE A 209 13.82 5.59 -6.67
C ILE A 209 12.44 5.56 -7.35
N PRO A 210 12.30 5.29 -8.66
CA PRO A 210 10.98 5.15 -9.28
C PRO A 210 10.16 4.03 -8.64
N PHE A 211 10.79 2.90 -8.31
CA PHE A 211 10.15 1.77 -7.62
C PHE A 211 9.73 2.12 -6.19
N GLN A 212 10.58 2.83 -5.43
CA GLN A 212 10.26 3.37 -4.10
C GLN A 212 9.03 4.28 -4.17
N PHE A 213 8.98 5.16 -5.19
CA PHE A 213 7.85 6.07 -5.38
C PHE A 213 6.58 5.33 -5.78
N ALA A 214 6.68 4.34 -6.67
CA ALA A 214 5.55 3.50 -7.04
C ALA A 214 4.94 2.84 -5.79
N LEU A 215 5.76 2.20 -4.95
CA LEU A 215 5.29 1.61 -3.69
C LEU A 215 4.68 2.65 -2.74
N PHE A 216 5.34 3.79 -2.56
CA PHE A 216 4.84 4.89 -1.74
C PHE A 216 3.46 5.38 -2.21
N SER A 217 3.25 5.46 -3.53
CA SER A 217 2.01 5.93 -4.15
C SER A 217 0.85 4.95 -4.00
N ILE A 218 1.11 3.68 -3.62
CA ILE A 218 0.06 2.67 -3.44
C ILE A 218 -0.74 2.93 -2.16
N VAL A 219 -0.11 3.44 -1.10
CA VAL A 219 -0.71 3.61 0.23
C VAL A 219 -1.17 5.06 0.46
N ASP A 220 -2.12 5.24 1.38
CA ASP A 220 -2.57 6.57 1.80
C ASP A 220 -1.75 7.01 3.01
N THR A 221 -1.13 8.19 2.97
CA THR A 221 -0.30 8.70 4.08
C THR A 221 -0.23 10.23 4.11
N ASP A 222 0.00 10.78 5.31
CA ASP A 222 0.31 12.20 5.53
C ASP A 222 1.82 12.51 5.42
N MET A 223 2.65 11.48 5.24
CA MET A 223 4.09 11.59 5.03
C MET A 223 4.40 12.06 3.60
N ASP A 224 5.34 12.99 3.43
CA ASP A 224 5.87 13.28 2.10
C ASP A 224 6.92 12.25 1.65
N PHE A 225 7.08 12.07 0.34
CA PHE A 225 7.98 11.06 -0.20
C PHE A 225 9.45 11.26 0.21
N ALA A 226 9.89 12.52 0.38
CA ALA A 226 11.25 12.82 0.81
C ALA A 226 11.49 12.35 2.26
N THR A 227 10.49 12.48 3.13
CA THR A 227 10.50 11.95 4.48
C THR A 227 10.53 10.42 4.49
N ALA A 228 9.73 9.77 3.65
CA ALA A 228 9.75 8.32 3.50
C ALA A 228 11.14 7.81 3.08
N ARG A 229 11.79 8.49 2.14
CA ARG A 229 13.17 8.20 1.73
C ARG A 229 14.18 8.43 2.84
N ALA A 230 14.00 9.46 3.66
CA ALA A 230 14.87 9.73 4.79
C ALA A 230 14.73 8.63 5.88
N LEU A 231 13.52 8.10 6.11
CA LEU A 231 13.31 6.92 6.97
C LEU A 231 13.95 5.65 6.39
N LEU A 232 13.85 5.45 5.08
CA LEU A 232 14.54 4.35 4.39
C LEU A 232 16.07 4.49 4.50
N ALA A 233 16.62 5.70 4.35
CA ALA A 233 18.03 5.99 4.57
C ALA A 233 18.47 5.71 6.02
N PHE A 234 17.63 6.04 6.99
CA PHE A 234 17.87 5.65 8.39
C PHE A 234 17.93 4.13 8.54
N ALA A 235 16.98 3.38 7.94
CA ALA A 235 16.96 1.92 7.98
C ALA A 235 18.26 1.30 7.41
N TYR A 236 18.79 1.86 6.31
CA TYR A 236 20.13 1.49 5.81
C TYR A 236 21.23 1.77 6.80
N SER A 237 21.24 2.98 7.39
CA SER A 237 22.27 3.36 8.36
C SER A 237 22.26 2.52 9.64
N ALA A 238 21.14 1.86 9.93
CA ALA A 238 20.96 0.94 11.04
C ALA A 238 21.35 -0.51 10.70
N ASP A 239 21.56 -0.81 9.40
CA ASP A 239 21.84 -2.13 8.84
C ASP A 239 20.79 -3.17 9.28
N PHE A 240 19.50 -2.81 9.20
CA PHE A 240 18.40 -3.67 9.66
C PHE A 240 18.29 -5.01 8.91
N ASP A 241 18.79 -5.08 7.68
CA ASP A 241 18.91 -6.32 6.89
C ASP A 241 19.94 -7.29 7.47
N LYS A 242 21.00 -6.78 8.11
CA LYS A 242 22.08 -7.58 8.71
C LYS A 242 21.92 -7.77 10.21
N HIS A 243 21.13 -6.91 10.85
CA HIS A 243 20.92 -6.86 12.29
C HIS A 243 19.44 -6.99 12.68
N PRO A 244 18.79 -8.14 12.38
CA PRO A 244 17.38 -8.36 12.73
C PRO A 244 17.11 -8.32 14.24
N GLU A 245 18.14 -8.48 15.08
CA GLU A 245 18.07 -8.33 16.53
C GLU A 245 17.82 -6.88 16.99
N LYS A 246 18.04 -5.89 16.11
CA LYS A 246 17.69 -4.48 16.38
C LYS A 246 16.23 -4.15 16.07
N ILE A 247 15.46 -5.13 15.56
CA ILE A 247 14.03 -5.00 15.30
C ILE A 247 13.26 -5.82 16.34
N PHE A 248 12.63 -5.09 17.26
CA PHE A 248 11.83 -5.64 18.34
C PHE A 248 10.36 -5.69 17.97
N ILE A 249 9.67 -6.74 18.39
CA ILE A 249 8.23 -6.88 18.29
C ILE A 249 7.65 -6.76 19.70
N ALA A 250 6.61 -5.96 19.84
CA ALA A 250 5.87 -5.78 21.09
C ALA A 250 4.38 -5.81 20.81
N MET A 251 3.56 -6.05 21.84
CA MET A 251 2.11 -6.03 21.71
C MET A 251 1.48 -5.29 22.89
N LYS A 252 0.39 -4.56 22.61
CA LYS A 252 -0.46 -3.97 23.65
C LYS A 252 -1.94 -4.28 23.39
N PRO A 253 -2.67 -4.83 24.37
CA PRO A 253 -2.17 -5.36 25.64
C PRO A 253 -1.21 -6.54 25.41
N GLU A 254 -0.46 -6.92 26.45
CA GLU A 254 0.54 -7.97 26.36
C GLU A 254 -0.11 -9.35 26.24
N TYR A 255 0.42 -10.17 25.34
CA TYR A 255 0.04 -11.57 25.14
C TYR A 255 1.31 -12.39 24.90
N GLU A 256 1.34 -13.62 25.40
CA GLU A 256 2.38 -14.58 25.01
C GLU A 256 2.08 -15.10 23.60
N THR A 257 2.98 -14.83 22.65
CA THR A 257 2.82 -15.21 21.24
C THR A 257 4.00 -16.00 20.73
N ALA A 258 3.76 -16.87 19.74
CA ALA A 258 4.83 -17.48 18.96
C ALA A 258 5.23 -16.59 17.77
N GLU A 259 6.48 -16.68 17.32
CA GLU A 259 6.92 -16.04 16.08
C GLU A 259 6.69 -17.00 14.90
N PHE A 260 5.65 -16.74 14.11
CA PHE A 260 5.40 -17.47 12.86
C PHE A 260 5.82 -16.64 11.66
N HIS A 261 6.71 -17.19 10.83
CA HIS A 261 7.22 -16.56 9.62
C HIS A 261 6.45 -17.02 8.39
N PHE A 262 6.24 -16.10 7.46
CA PHE A 262 5.61 -16.42 6.18
C PHE A 262 6.59 -17.14 5.26
N ASP A 263 6.21 -18.34 4.79
CA ASP A 263 6.99 -19.13 3.84
C ASP A 263 6.21 -19.28 2.52
N PRO A 264 6.60 -18.56 1.44
CA PRO A 264 5.88 -18.59 0.18
C PRO A 264 5.83 -19.98 -0.47
N GLU A 265 6.77 -20.88 -0.15
CA GLU A 265 6.82 -22.23 -0.74
C GLU A 265 5.86 -23.20 -0.03
N LYS A 266 5.53 -22.95 1.24
CA LYS A 266 4.70 -23.84 2.06
C LYS A 266 3.30 -23.30 2.32
N THR A 267 3.12 -21.98 2.26
CA THR A 267 1.89 -21.34 2.72
C THR A 267 0.65 -21.82 1.96
N ALA A 268 0.73 -22.05 0.65
CA ALA A 268 -0.39 -22.60 -0.11
C ALA A 268 -0.88 -23.94 0.46
N LEU A 269 0.04 -24.86 0.75
CA LEU A 269 -0.29 -26.16 1.31
C LEU A 269 -0.83 -26.07 2.75
N GLU A 270 -0.29 -25.15 3.54
CA GLU A 270 -0.73 -24.91 4.92
C GLU A 270 -2.15 -24.32 4.96
N LEU A 271 -2.45 -23.36 4.08
CA LEU A 271 -3.77 -22.76 3.94
C LEU A 271 -4.81 -23.79 3.46
N GLU A 272 -4.45 -24.67 2.53
CA GLU A 272 -5.32 -25.76 2.08
C GLU A 272 -5.66 -26.72 3.24
N ARG A 273 -4.68 -27.09 4.06
CA ARG A 273 -4.92 -27.92 5.26
C ARG A 273 -5.81 -27.21 6.27
N ALA A 274 -5.55 -25.94 6.53
CA ALA A 274 -6.34 -25.12 7.43
C ALA A 274 -7.79 -24.97 6.92
N ARG A 275 -7.99 -24.81 5.61
CA ARG A 275 -9.32 -24.79 5.00
C ARG A 275 -10.04 -26.11 5.24
N GLY A 276 -9.40 -27.24 4.98
CA GLY A 276 -9.99 -28.57 5.23
C GLY A 276 -10.42 -28.77 6.69
N TYR A 277 -9.63 -28.26 7.64
CA TYR A 277 -9.98 -28.29 9.06
C TYR A 277 -11.15 -27.37 9.44
N LEU A 278 -11.20 -26.15 8.86
CA LEU A 278 -12.20 -25.15 9.20
C LEU A 278 -13.53 -25.35 8.46
N GLN A 279 -13.51 -25.91 7.26
CA GLN A 279 -14.70 -26.10 6.42
C GLN A 279 -15.86 -26.82 7.13
N PRO A 280 -15.66 -27.89 7.92
CA PRO A 280 -16.76 -28.50 8.68
C PRO A 280 -17.22 -27.68 9.90
N LEU A 281 -16.44 -26.67 10.32
CA LEU A 281 -16.72 -25.82 11.48
C LEU A 281 -17.39 -24.50 11.10
N LEU A 282 -17.39 -24.15 9.81
CA LEU A 282 -18.00 -22.93 9.30
C LEU A 282 -19.45 -23.18 8.88
N PRO A 283 -20.38 -22.25 9.16
CA PRO A 283 -21.72 -22.25 8.57
C PRO A 283 -21.66 -22.39 7.04
N SER A 284 -22.64 -23.08 6.46
CA SER A 284 -22.78 -23.18 4.99
C SER A 284 -22.81 -21.81 4.31
N ASP A 285 -23.34 -20.80 5.00
CA ASP A 285 -23.49 -19.43 4.49
C ASP A 285 -22.16 -18.66 4.49
N ASP A 286 -21.19 -19.05 5.34
CA ASP A 286 -19.83 -18.47 5.37
C ASP A 286 -18.93 -19.06 4.29
N LEU A 287 -19.31 -20.20 3.72
CA LEU A 287 -18.66 -20.82 2.57
C LEU A 287 -19.41 -20.43 1.30
N SER A 288 -18.90 -19.43 0.57
CA SER A 288 -19.57 -18.97 -0.66
C SER A 288 -19.77 -20.06 -1.73
N GLY A 289 -19.06 -21.19 -1.62
CA GLY A 289 -19.06 -22.28 -2.61
C GLY A 289 -18.46 -21.88 -3.96
N LYS A 290 -18.10 -20.60 -4.14
CA LYS A 290 -17.55 -20.04 -5.37
C LYS A 290 -16.09 -20.42 -5.51
N SER A 291 -15.73 -20.83 -6.72
CA SER A 291 -14.34 -20.93 -7.17
C SER A 291 -13.67 -19.56 -7.20
N LEU A 292 -12.33 -19.57 -7.17
CA LEU A 292 -11.53 -18.36 -7.35
C LEU A 292 -11.85 -17.67 -8.69
N GLU A 293 -12.06 -18.46 -9.75
CA GLU A 293 -12.41 -17.96 -11.07
C GLU A 293 -13.74 -17.19 -11.07
N GLU A 294 -14.78 -17.73 -10.41
CA GLU A 294 -16.07 -17.04 -10.27
C GLU A 294 -15.95 -15.74 -9.47
N ILE A 295 -15.15 -15.75 -8.40
CA ILE A 295 -14.90 -14.54 -7.59
C ILE A 295 -14.19 -13.48 -8.43
N GLN A 296 -13.19 -13.87 -9.21
CA GLN A 296 -12.42 -12.96 -10.07
C GLN A 296 -13.28 -12.43 -11.23
N SER A 297 -14.14 -13.26 -11.82
CA SER A 297 -15.10 -12.81 -12.84
C SER A 297 -16.07 -11.79 -12.27
N GLN A 298 -16.67 -12.06 -11.11
CA GLN A 298 -17.62 -11.14 -10.46
C GLN A 298 -16.97 -9.80 -10.12
N LEU A 299 -15.72 -9.81 -9.65
CA LEU A 299 -14.96 -8.60 -9.38
C LEU A 299 -14.72 -7.79 -10.67
N ALA A 300 -14.29 -8.44 -11.74
CA ALA A 300 -14.06 -7.78 -13.02
C ALA A 300 -15.37 -7.19 -13.60
N ASP A 301 -16.47 -7.94 -13.52
CA ASP A 301 -17.79 -7.50 -13.98
C ASP A 301 -18.33 -6.33 -13.16
N TYR A 302 -18.11 -6.34 -11.84
CA TYR A 302 -18.42 -5.20 -10.96
C TYR A 302 -17.66 -3.94 -11.41
N LEU A 303 -16.35 -4.06 -11.67
CA LEU A 303 -15.51 -2.93 -12.10
C LEU A 303 -15.91 -2.41 -13.49
N ARG A 304 -16.18 -3.30 -14.45
CA ARG A 304 -16.68 -2.91 -15.78
C ARG A 304 -18.06 -2.26 -15.71
N SER A 305 -18.93 -2.75 -14.84
CA SER A 305 -20.25 -2.15 -14.61
C SER A 305 -20.12 -0.74 -14.03
N ALA A 306 -19.21 -0.56 -13.06
CA ALA A 306 -18.93 0.76 -12.50
C ALA A 306 -18.39 1.73 -13.55
N LEU A 307 -17.48 1.31 -14.44
CA LEU A 307 -16.96 2.14 -15.53
C LEU A 307 -18.07 2.62 -16.48
N ASN A 308 -19.08 1.79 -16.72
CA ASN A 308 -20.19 2.08 -17.63
C ASN A 308 -21.39 2.78 -16.95
N SER A 309 -21.38 2.94 -15.62
CA SER A 309 -22.43 3.66 -14.90
C SER A 309 -22.08 5.14 -14.77
N ASN A 310 -23.09 5.97 -14.48
CA ASN A 310 -22.89 7.38 -14.13
C ASN A 310 -22.55 7.58 -12.64
N ASP A 311 -22.31 6.49 -11.90
CA ASP A 311 -22.02 6.58 -10.47
C ASP A 311 -20.60 7.12 -10.24
N PRO A 312 -20.37 7.87 -9.16
CA PRO A 312 -19.03 8.33 -8.80
C PRO A 312 -18.05 7.17 -8.60
N ILE A 313 -16.84 7.29 -9.17
CA ILE A 313 -15.80 6.26 -9.09
C ILE A 313 -14.76 6.53 -8.00
N ASP A 314 -14.93 7.59 -7.19
CA ASP A 314 -13.98 8.02 -6.16
C ASP A 314 -13.62 6.92 -5.16
N ASP A 315 -14.59 6.07 -4.79
CA ASP A 315 -14.35 4.95 -3.87
C ASP A 315 -13.47 3.88 -4.51
N ILE A 316 -13.69 3.59 -5.80
CA ILE A 316 -12.89 2.63 -6.56
C ILE A 316 -11.47 3.15 -6.75
N MET A 317 -11.33 4.43 -7.10
CA MET A 317 -10.06 5.12 -7.27
C MET A 317 -9.25 5.14 -5.97
N ARG A 318 -9.85 5.60 -4.88
CA ARG A 318 -9.20 5.68 -3.56
C ARG A 318 -8.79 4.29 -3.05
N LYS A 319 -9.66 3.29 -3.18
CA LYS A 319 -9.38 1.92 -2.71
C LYS A 319 -8.59 1.08 -3.71
N LYS A 320 -8.29 1.61 -4.90
CA LYS A 320 -7.55 0.94 -5.98
C LYS A 320 -8.06 -0.49 -6.24
N ILE A 321 -9.38 -0.66 -6.36
CA ILE A 321 -10.02 -2.01 -6.32
C ILE A 321 -9.51 -2.92 -7.44
N TRP A 322 -9.05 -2.37 -8.57
CA TRP A 322 -8.42 -3.15 -9.65
C TRP A 322 -7.21 -3.96 -9.18
N LEU A 323 -6.50 -3.52 -8.13
CA LEU A 323 -5.40 -4.30 -7.53
C LEU A 323 -5.88 -5.63 -6.91
N GLN A 324 -7.17 -5.92 -6.83
CA GLN A 324 -7.66 -7.24 -6.41
C GLN A 324 -7.82 -8.23 -7.57
N VAL A 325 -7.70 -7.75 -8.81
CA VAL A 325 -7.78 -8.58 -10.03
C VAL A 325 -6.47 -9.32 -10.22
N GLU A 326 -6.55 -10.65 -10.25
CA GLU A 326 -5.38 -11.53 -10.36
C GLU A 326 -4.77 -11.51 -11.77
N ASN A 327 -5.62 -11.58 -12.80
CA ASN A 327 -5.16 -11.52 -14.19
C ASN A 327 -4.54 -10.15 -14.48
N SER A 328 -3.25 -10.11 -14.82
CA SER A 328 -2.52 -8.86 -15.04
C SER A 328 -3.07 -8.05 -16.21
N ALA A 329 -3.39 -8.69 -17.34
CA ALA A 329 -3.91 -8.00 -18.51
C ALA A 329 -5.26 -7.31 -18.20
N VAL A 330 -6.17 -8.01 -17.52
CA VAL A 330 -7.48 -7.44 -17.10
C VAL A 330 -7.28 -6.36 -16.05
N ARG A 331 -6.34 -6.53 -15.12
CA ARG A 331 -6.04 -5.53 -14.09
C ARG A 331 -5.56 -4.22 -14.71
N GLU A 332 -4.59 -4.27 -15.62
CA GLU A 332 -4.05 -3.05 -16.23
C GLU A 332 -5.04 -2.39 -17.20
N GLU A 333 -5.89 -3.19 -17.86
CA GLU A 333 -7.02 -2.69 -18.65
C GLU A 333 -7.95 -1.83 -17.78
N LEU A 334 -8.39 -2.40 -16.65
CA LEU A 334 -9.29 -1.72 -15.71
C LEU A 334 -8.61 -0.52 -15.06
N HIS A 335 -7.34 -0.66 -14.65
CA HIS A 335 -6.56 0.41 -14.07
C HIS A 335 -6.54 1.63 -14.99
N PHE A 336 -6.11 1.46 -16.25
CA PHE A 336 -6.09 2.54 -17.22
C PHE A 336 -7.47 3.16 -17.43
N ALA A 337 -8.51 2.32 -17.59
CA ALA A 337 -9.87 2.81 -17.83
C ALA A 337 -10.40 3.69 -16.69
N PHE A 338 -10.08 3.35 -15.44
CA PHE A 338 -10.43 4.20 -14.28
C PHE A 338 -9.61 5.49 -14.23
N ILE A 339 -8.31 5.45 -14.52
CA ILE A 339 -7.47 6.66 -14.64
C ILE A 339 -8.05 7.59 -15.74
N GLU A 340 -8.34 7.05 -16.92
CA GLU A 340 -8.88 7.81 -18.04
C GLU A 340 -10.23 8.45 -17.69
N ARG A 341 -11.16 7.67 -17.13
CA ARG A 341 -12.46 8.19 -16.74
C ARG A 341 -12.32 9.31 -15.71
N TRP A 342 -11.57 9.07 -14.64
CA TRP A 342 -11.40 10.05 -13.56
C TRP A 342 -10.75 11.34 -14.08
N ALA A 343 -9.73 11.22 -14.93
CA ALA A 343 -9.04 12.36 -15.53
C ALA A 343 -9.96 13.20 -16.43
N ASN A 344 -10.90 12.56 -17.14
CA ASN A 344 -11.89 13.28 -17.93
C ASN A 344 -12.93 13.99 -17.08
N GLU A 345 -13.30 13.42 -15.93
CA GLU A 345 -14.24 14.02 -14.97
C GLU A 345 -13.59 15.14 -14.14
N ASN A 346 -12.27 15.08 -13.91
CA ASN A 346 -11.52 15.98 -13.03
C ASN A 346 -10.25 16.54 -13.71
N PRO A 347 -10.37 17.27 -14.83
CA PRO A 347 -9.21 17.67 -15.64
C PRO A 347 -8.21 18.58 -14.90
N SER A 348 -8.67 19.39 -13.93
CA SER A 348 -7.81 20.26 -13.11
C SER A 348 -6.83 19.50 -12.21
N ASP A 349 -7.19 18.27 -11.84
CA ASP A 349 -6.46 17.47 -10.85
C ASP A 349 -5.86 16.20 -11.47
N ALA A 350 -6.06 16.02 -12.78
CA ALA A 350 -5.67 14.84 -13.55
C ALA A 350 -4.16 14.69 -13.75
N GLU A 351 -3.43 15.80 -13.85
CA GLU A 351 -2.00 15.78 -14.21
C GLU A 351 -1.17 14.91 -13.25
N ASP A 352 -1.26 15.16 -11.94
CA ASP A 352 -0.49 14.43 -10.93
C ASP A 352 -0.86 12.94 -10.88
N LEU A 353 -2.15 12.61 -11.05
CA LEU A 353 -2.62 11.23 -11.09
C LEU A 353 -2.05 10.49 -12.31
N ILE A 354 -2.11 11.10 -13.50
CA ILE A 354 -1.63 10.47 -14.73
C ILE A 354 -0.11 10.32 -14.70
N VAL A 355 0.61 11.31 -14.17
CA VAL A 355 2.07 11.21 -13.98
C VAL A 355 2.43 10.04 -13.07
N LYS A 356 1.75 9.87 -11.94
CA LYS A 356 1.95 8.71 -11.05
C LYS A 356 1.68 7.40 -11.77
N TYR A 357 0.60 7.33 -12.55
CA TYR A 357 0.25 6.16 -13.35
C TYR A 357 1.35 5.81 -14.36
N ILE A 358 1.85 6.79 -15.13
CA ILE A 358 2.94 6.58 -16.10
C ILE A 358 4.17 5.99 -15.41
N MET A 359 4.55 6.55 -14.26
CA MET A 359 5.69 6.06 -13.48
C MET A 359 5.47 4.64 -12.96
N GLU A 360 4.27 4.31 -12.50
CA GLU A 360 3.91 2.96 -12.07
C GLU A 360 4.08 1.96 -13.22
N MET A 361 3.57 2.30 -14.41
CA MET A 361 3.68 1.45 -15.61
C MET A 361 5.13 1.28 -16.07
N GLN A 362 5.94 2.34 -15.99
CA GLN A 362 7.39 2.27 -16.27
C GLN A 362 8.11 1.29 -15.35
N VAL A 363 7.81 1.37 -14.06
CA VAL A 363 8.40 0.49 -13.03
C VAL A 363 7.94 -0.95 -13.23
N ALA A 364 6.69 -1.16 -13.62
CA ALA A 364 6.14 -2.48 -13.91
C ALA A 364 6.64 -3.06 -15.25
N GLY A 365 7.22 -2.23 -16.14
CA GLY A 365 7.61 -2.63 -17.49
C GLY A 365 6.44 -2.75 -18.47
N GLU A 366 5.29 -2.15 -18.15
CA GLU A 366 4.04 -2.20 -18.92
C GLU A 366 4.02 -1.13 -20.02
N GLN A 367 4.83 -1.33 -21.06
CA GLN A 367 5.09 -0.32 -22.11
C GLN A 367 3.83 0.19 -22.83
N ASP A 368 2.87 -0.71 -23.11
CA ASP A 368 1.62 -0.34 -23.79
C ASP A 368 0.78 0.62 -22.94
N TYR A 369 0.76 0.39 -21.63
CA TYR A 369 0.01 1.18 -20.67
C TYR A 369 0.72 2.48 -20.29
N GLU A 370 2.06 2.46 -20.22
CA GLU A 370 2.87 3.69 -20.15
C GLU A 370 2.52 4.63 -21.31
N LYS A 371 2.50 4.10 -22.54
CA LYS A 371 2.18 4.86 -23.74
C LYS A 371 0.77 5.46 -23.66
N LYS A 372 -0.23 4.67 -23.30
CA LYS A 372 -1.61 5.15 -23.11
C LYS A 372 -1.69 6.28 -22.06
N GLY A 373 -0.94 6.15 -20.96
CA GLY A 373 -0.85 7.21 -19.94
C GLY A 373 -0.29 8.52 -20.49
N ARG A 374 0.77 8.44 -21.30
CA ARG A 374 1.38 9.63 -21.94
C ARG A 374 0.42 10.30 -22.93
N GLU A 375 -0.29 9.52 -23.74
CA GLU A 375 -1.30 10.02 -24.67
C GLU A 375 -2.47 10.69 -23.93
N LEU A 376 -2.89 10.13 -22.80
CA LEU A 376 -3.91 10.73 -21.95
C LEU A 376 -3.42 12.06 -21.33
N LEU A 377 -2.17 12.11 -20.84
CA LEU A 377 -1.58 13.33 -20.28
C LEU A 377 -1.52 14.44 -21.32
N GLU A 378 -1.05 14.14 -22.52
CA GLU A 378 -1.03 15.08 -23.65
C GLU A 378 -2.43 15.65 -23.93
N LYS A 379 -3.46 14.79 -23.97
CA LYS A 379 -4.84 15.19 -24.20
C LYS A 379 -5.37 16.12 -23.10
N ILE A 380 -5.00 15.89 -21.84
CA ILE A 380 -5.41 16.74 -20.71
C ILE A 380 -4.69 18.10 -20.74
N MET A 381 -3.39 18.13 -21.04
CA MET A 381 -2.61 19.38 -21.11
C MET A 381 -3.01 20.30 -22.27
N LEU A 382 -3.67 19.77 -23.30
CA LEU A 382 -4.14 20.51 -24.47
C LEU A 382 -5.58 21.04 -24.34
N ARG A 383 -6.30 20.68 -23.28
CA ARG A 383 -7.63 21.22 -22.96
C ARG A 383 -7.49 22.53 -22.20
#